data_AF-A0A850LVS7-F1
#
_entry.id   AF-A0A850LVS7-F1
#
_cell.length_a   1.000
_cell.length_b   1.000
_cell.length_c   1.000
_cell.angle_alpha   90.00
_cell.angle_beta   90.00
_cell.angle_gamma   90.00
#
_symmetry.space_group_name_H-M   'P 1'
#
loop_
_entity.id
_entity.type
_entity.pdbx_description
1 polymer ?
#
loop_
_entity_poly.entity_id
_entity_poly.type
_entity_poly.pdbx_seq_one_letter_code
_entity_poly.pdbx_strand_id
1 'polypeptide(L)'
;MSTTKKRDTLIEIAKEIDKIVHGVATDDKGEPTDTFIEYLDIMYTEDEADVVSHLENMPNLKTLRTLSKELQRDRKELKDMLKKLAKRGYVLEVSNSFALPTPLFVYDLPFILKINTDSPEVKKLAELSRKFFEQEGYYIKWSTQRIG
;
A
#
# COMPACT_ATOMS: atom_id res chain seq x y z
N MET A 1 5.29 6.21 -22.08
CA MET A 1 6.41 6.70 -21.23
C MET A 1 6.03 6.83 -19.74
N SER A 2 4.78 6.61 -19.30
CA SER A 2 4.40 6.78 -17.86
C SER A 2 4.47 5.50 -17.00
N THR A 3 4.51 4.31 -17.60
CA THR A 3 4.49 3.02 -16.86
C THR A 3 5.72 2.81 -15.97
N THR A 4 6.89 3.30 -16.38
CA THR A 4 8.13 3.18 -15.59
C THR A 4 8.09 4.08 -14.36
N LYS A 5 7.62 5.33 -14.49
CA LYS A 5 7.54 6.28 -13.36
C LYS A 5 6.61 5.72 -12.26
N LYS A 6 5.40 5.27 -12.64
CA LYS A 6 4.46 4.68 -11.67
C LYS A 6 5.10 3.52 -10.92
N ARG A 7 5.75 2.61 -11.65
CA ARG A 7 6.39 1.43 -11.05
C ARG A 7 7.45 1.81 -10.01
N ASP A 8 8.32 2.77 -10.33
CA ASP A 8 9.33 3.25 -9.39
C ASP A 8 8.68 3.85 -8.13
N THR A 9 7.60 4.63 -8.28
CA THR A 9 6.82 5.15 -7.15
C THR A 9 6.22 4.03 -6.30
N LEU A 10 5.69 2.97 -6.91
CA LEU A 10 5.14 1.83 -6.17
C LEU A 10 6.23 1.06 -5.40
N ILE A 11 7.44 0.98 -5.93
CA ILE A 11 8.59 0.39 -5.23
C ILE A 11 8.93 1.22 -3.98
N GLU A 12 8.94 2.55 -4.08
CA GLU A 12 9.18 3.41 -2.91
C GLU A 12 8.09 3.27 -1.85
N ILE A 13 6.82 3.16 -2.25
CA ILE A 13 5.72 2.86 -1.32
C ILE A 13 5.93 1.51 -0.65
N ALA A 14 6.28 0.47 -1.41
CA ALA A 14 6.53 -0.87 -0.86
C ALA A 14 7.69 -0.85 0.15
N LYS A 15 8.79 -0.16 -0.17
CA LYS A 15 9.95 0.01 0.72
C LYS A 15 9.60 0.79 1.97
N GLU A 16 8.73 1.80 1.86
CA GLU A 16 8.23 2.48 3.05
C GLU A 16 7.44 1.50 3.92
N ILE A 17 6.43 0.81 3.38
CA ILE A 17 5.61 -0.16 4.13
C ILE A 17 6.46 -1.26 4.79
N ASP A 18 7.53 -1.72 4.13
CA ASP A 18 8.42 -2.77 4.62
C ASP A 18 9.16 -2.40 5.92
N LYS A 19 9.29 -1.10 6.24
CA LYS A 19 10.02 -0.62 7.44
C LYS A 19 9.33 -0.97 8.76
N ILE A 20 8.05 -1.33 8.76
CA ILE A 20 7.33 -1.71 9.99
C ILE A 20 7.49 -3.21 10.24
N VAL A 21 7.38 -3.60 11.51
CA VAL A 21 7.03 -4.98 11.91
C VAL A 21 5.98 -5.53 10.94
N HIS A 22 6.23 -6.75 10.46
CA HIS A 22 5.53 -7.46 9.41
C HIS A 22 6.13 -7.38 8.00
N GLY A 23 6.67 -6.24 7.60
CA GLY A 23 7.27 -6.11 6.28
C GLY A 23 6.33 -6.48 5.13
N VAL A 24 6.84 -6.48 3.90
CA VAL A 24 6.11 -6.89 2.70
C VAL A 24 6.69 -8.16 2.10
N ALA A 25 6.05 -8.70 1.07
CA ALA A 25 6.64 -9.77 0.28
C ALA A 25 7.90 -9.25 -0.46
N THR A 26 9.05 -9.85 -0.16
CA THR A 26 10.34 -9.50 -0.77
C THR A 26 11.03 -10.72 -1.35
N ASP A 27 11.91 -10.50 -2.32
CA ASP A 27 12.80 -11.51 -2.87
C ASP A 27 13.97 -11.87 -1.93
N ASP A 28 14.90 -12.67 -2.44
CA ASP A 28 16.12 -13.11 -1.75
C ASP A 28 17.11 -11.98 -1.44
N LYS A 29 16.97 -10.82 -2.11
CA LYS A 29 17.77 -9.61 -1.89
C LYS A 29 17.09 -8.63 -0.95
N GLY A 30 15.88 -8.93 -0.49
CA GLY A 30 15.09 -8.03 0.35
C GLY A 30 14.39 -6.92 -0.44
N GLU A 31 14.30 -7.03 -1.77
CA GLU A 31 13.56 -6.08 -2.60
C GLU A 31 12.09 -6.53 -2.75
N PRO A 32 11.11 -5.61 -2.82
CA PRO A 32 9.71 -5.98 -3.02
C PRO A 32 9.49 -6.84 -4.27
N THR A 33 8.71 -7.92 -4.16
CA THR A 33 8.47 -8.80 -5.32
C THR A 33 7.61 -8.13 -6.39
N ASP A 34 7.77 -8.54 -7.65
CA ASP A 34 6.92 -8.07 -8.75
C ASP A 34 5.43 -8.27 -8.47
N THR A 35 5.08 -9.38 -7.82
CA THR A 35 3.70 -9.68 -7.42
C THR A 35 3.17 -8.68 -6.40
N PHE A 36 3.99 -8.25 -5.45
CA PHE A 36 3.59 -7.21 -4.51
C PHE A 36 3.50 -5.82 -5.17
N ILE A 37 4.38 -5.52 -6.12
CA ILE A 37 4.26 -4.29 -6.92
C ILE A 37 2.98 -4.29 -7.76
N GLU A 38 2.61 -5.42 -8.37
CA GLU A 38 1.33 -5.57 -9.08
C GLU A 38 0.13 -5.43 -8.12
N TYR A 39 0.27 -5.89 -6.88
CA TYR A 39 -0.75 -5.71 -5.85
C TYR A 39 -0.99 -4.22 -5.55
N LEU A 40 0.08 -3.43 -5.37
CA LEU A 40 -0.04 -1.98 -5.17
C LEU A 40 -0.52 -1.25 -6.44
N ASP A 41 -0.19 -1.75 -7.62
CA ASP A 41 -0.64 -1.18 -8.91
C ASP A 41 -2.16 -1.20 -9.07
N ILE A 42 -2.83 -2.20 -8.47
CA ILE A 42 -4.29 -2.29 -8.39
C ILE A 42 -4.86 -1.31 -7.35
N MET A 43 -4.15 -1.09 -6.24
CA MET A 43 -4.63 -0.20 -5.17
C MET A 43 -4.58 1.28 -5.58
N TYR A 44 -3.61 1.67 -6.40
CA TYR A 44 -3.37 3.08 -6.73
C TYR A 44 -3.29 3.32 -8.23
N THR A 45 -4.01 4.32 -8.71
CA THR A 45 -3.72 4.97 -9.98
C THR A 45 -2.34 5.68 -9.94
N GLU A 46 -1.83 6.12 -11.09
CA GLU A 46 -0.55 6.85 -11.14
C GLU A 46 -0.57 8.13 -10.28
N ASP A 47 -1.67 8.89 -10.34
CA ASP A 47 -1.85 10.12 -9.56
C ASP A 47 -1.99 9.83 -8.06
N GLU A 48 -2.71 8.77 -7.70
CA GLU A 48 -2.83 8.34 -6.30
C GLU A 48 -1.49 7.85 -5.74
N ALA A 49 -0.72 7.08 -6.51
CA ALA A 49 0.60 6.60 -6.09
C ALA A 49 1.56 7.76 -5.84
N ASP A 50 1.57 8.79 -6.70
CA ASP A 50 2.39 10.00 -6.53
C ASP A 50 2.03 10.75 -5.23
N VAL A 51 0.77 10.78 -4.81
CA VAL A 51 0.39 11.36 -3.51
C VAL A 51 0.75 10.43 -2.33
N VAL A 52 0.47 9.14 -2.48
CA VAL A 52 0.65 8.13 -1.42
C VAL A 52 2.12 7.90 -1.09
N SER A 53 3.04 8.05 -2.04
CA SER A 53 4.48 7.96 -1.79
C SER A 53 5.03 9.04 -0.87
N HIS A 54 4.27 10.11 -0.60
CA HIS A 54 4.64 11.12 0.37
C HIS A 54 4.15 10.81 1.79
N LEU A 55 3.29 9.81 1.96
CA LEU A 55 2.81 9.38 3.27
C LEU A 55 3.87 8.54 3.99
N GLU A 56 3.79 8.54 5.31
CA GLU A 56 4.63 7.71 6.16
C GLU A 56 3.77 6.64 6.83
N ASN A 57 4.43 5.61 7.34
CA ASN A 57 3.80 4.57 8.14
C ASN A 57 3.21 5.09 9.46
N MET A 58 2.09 4.49 9.89
CA MET A 58 1.57 4.70 11.24
C MET A 58 2.65 4.34 12.29
N PRO A 59 2.90 5.17 13.34
CA PRO A 59 2.04 6.27 13.84
C PRO A 59 2.26 7.66 13.23
N ASN A 60 3.12 7.80 12.23
CA ASN A 60 3.41 9.10 11.63
C ASN A 60 2.31 9.48 10.62
N LEU A 61 1.51 10.48 10.98
CA LEU A 61 0.44 10.96 10.11
C LEU A 61 0.81 12.31 9.49
N LYS A 62 0.57 12.44 8.18
CA LYS A 62 0.69 13.73 7.49
C LYS A 62 -0.66 14.43 7.37
N THR A 63 -0.67 15.71 7.74
CA THR A 63 -1.87 16.54 7.58
C THR A 63 -2.07 16.94 6.12
N LEU A 64 -3.32 17.19 5.71
CA LEU A 64 -3.62 17.77 4.39
C LEU A 64 -2.91 19.11 4.13
N ARG A 65 -2.63 19.90 5.19
CA ARG A 65 -1.89 21.16 5.07
C ARG A 65 -0.44 20.91 4.68
N THR A 66 0.18 19.88 5.24
CA THR A 66 1.57 19.50 4.92
C THR A 66 1.64 18.98 3.48
N LEU A 67 0.79 18.01 3.13
CA LEU A 67 0.77 17.41 1.80
C LEU A 67 0.49 18.43 0.68
N SER A 68 -0.50 19.32 0.89
CA SER A 68 -0.82 20.38 -0.09
C SER A 68 0.35 21.32 -0.35
N LYS A 69 1.18 21.61 0.67
CA LYS A 69 2.39 22.42 0.51
C LYS A 69 3.52 21.67 -0.19
N GLU A 70 3.76 20.41 0.21
CA GLU A 70 4.82 19.57 -0.36
C GLU A 70 4.56 19.30 -1.86
N LEU A 71 3.33 18.95 -2.19
CA LEU A 71 2.92 18.58 -3.55
C LEU A 71 2.50 19.77 -4.41
N GLN A 72 2.37 20.97 -3.82
CA GLN A 72 1.81 22.16 -4.48
C GLN A 72 0.44 21.91 -5.13
N ARG A 73 -0.40 21.09 -4.47
CA ARG A 73 -1.75 20.71 -4.94
C ARG A 73 -2.85 21.32 -4.07
N ASP A 74 -4.03 21.45 -4.66
CA ASP A 74 -5.21 21.94 -3.95
C ASP A 74 -5.58 21.01 -2.77
N ARG A 75 -5.93 21.64 -1.63
CA ARG A 75 -6.23 20.88 -0.41
C ARG A 75 -7.52 20.08 -0.53
N LYS A 76 -8.53 20.60 -1.24
CA LYS A 76 -9.83 19.94 -1.37
C LYS A 76 -9.70 18.72 -2.28
N GLU A 77 -8.97 18.85 -3.38
CA GLU A 77 -8.65 17.75 -4.28
C GLU A 77 -7.94 16.60 -3.55
N LEU A 78 -6.85 16.90 -2.82
CA LEU A 78 -6.11 15.91 -2.03
C LEU A 78 -7.01 15.25 -0.97
N LYS A 79 -7.87 16.03 -0.31
CA LYS A 79 -8.80 15.50 0.69
C LYS A 79 -9.77 14.51 0.08
N ASP A 80 -10.36 14.84 -1.08
CA ASP A 80 -11.34 13.99 -1.74
C ASP A 80 -10.71 12.70 -2.25
N MET A 81 -9.48 12.76 -2.78
CA MET A 81 -8.69 11.58 -3.18
C MET A 81 -8.36 10.69 -1.96
N LEU A 82 -7.69 11.25 -0.95
CA LEU A 82 -7.24 10.48 0.23
C LEU A 82 -8.41 9.89 1.01
N LYS A 83 -9.56 10.58 1.09
CA LYS A 83 -10.79 10.02 1.68
C LYS A 83 -11.37 8.85 0.89
N LYS A 84 -11.26 8.86 -0.45
CA LYS A 84 -11.69 7.70 -1.27
C LYS A 84 -10.77 6.51 -1.00
N LEU A 85 -9.46 6.72 -0.99
CA LEU A 85 -8.48 5.69 -0.65
C LEU A 85 -8.70 5.15 0.77
N ALA A 86 -8.95 6.03 1.74
CA ALA A 86 -9.19 5.65 3.14
C ALA A 86 -10.46 4.80 3.29
N LYS A 87 -11.54 5.15 2.58
CA LYS A 87 -12.77 4.34 2.56
C LYS A 87 -12.53 2.93 2.04
N ARG A 88 -11.61 2.76 1.08
CA ARG A 88 -11.22 1.46 0.52
C ARG A 88 -10.18 0.73 1.37
N GLY A 89 -9.67 1.36 2.42
CA GLY A 89 -8.65 0.81 3.30
C GLY A 89 -7.23 0.86 2.73
N TYR A 90 -7.01 1.66 1.69
CA TYR A 90 -5.70 1.75 1.03
C TYR A 90 -4.77 2.76 1.71
N VAL A 91 -5.35 3.73 2.43
CA VAL A 91 -4.63 4.60 3.37
C VAL A 91 -5.37 4.63 4.70
N LEU A 92 -4.69 5.02 5.78
CA LEU A 92 -5.33 5.25 7.07
C LEU A 92 -5.69 6.73 7.21
N GLU A 93 -6.88 7.02 7.73
CA GLU A 93 -7.34 8.38 8.08
C GLU A 93 -7.53 8.47 9.60
N VAL A 94 -6.90 9.46 10.23
CA VAL A 94 -7.19 9.86 11.61
C VAL A 94 -7.51 11.35 11.63
N SER A 95 -8.78 11.68 11.82
CA SER A 95 -9.31 13.05 11.76
C SER A 95 -9.08 13.73 10.40
N ASN A 96 -8.00 14.50 10.22
CA ASN A 96 -7.65 15.17 8.95
C ASN A 96 -6.19 14.89 8.55
N SER A 97 -5.63 13.80 9.08
CA SER A 97 -4.28 13.34 8.78
C SER A 97 -4.32 11.93 8.24
N PHE A 98 -3.35 11.61 7.39
CA PHE A 98 -3.28 10.37 6.63
C PHE A 98 -1.93 9.69 6.81
N ALA A 99 -1.92 8.37 6.75
CA ALA A 99 -0.72 7.54 6.85
C ALA A 99 -0.85 6.32 5.93
N LEU A 100 0.28 5.69 5.62
CA LEU A 100 0.29 4.36 5.03
C LEU A 100 -0.26 3.34 6.02
N PRO A 101 -1.02 2.35 5.52
CA PRO A 101 -1.45 1.22 6.32
C PRO A 101 -0.24 0.37 6.71
N THR A 102 -0.30 -0.26 7.89
CA THR A 102 0.66 -1.31 8.24
C THR A 102 0.51 -2.48 7.27
N PRO A 103 1.54 -3.34 7.12
CA PRO A 103 1.42 -4.51 6.24
C PRO A 103 0.20 -5.38 6.54
N LEU A 104 -0.13 -5.58 7.82
CA LEU A 104 -1.36 -6.28 8.23
C LEU A 104 -2.62 -5.68 7.58
N PHE A 105 -2.75 -4.36 7.61
CA PHE A 105 -3.89 -3.67 7.01
C PHE A 105 -3.87 -3.67 5.48
N VAL A 106 -2.69 -3.65 4.84
CA VAL A 106 -2.56 -3.82 3.38
C VAL A 106 -3.16 -5.15 2.94
N TYR A 107 -2.99 -6.21 3.74
CA TYR A 107 -3.47 -7.55 3.44
C TYR A 107 -4.90 -7.84 3.90
N ASP A 108 -5.44 -7.08 4.87
CA ASP A 108 -6.76 -7.36 5.43
C ASP A 108 -7.85 -6.39 4.95
N LEU A 109 -7.57 -5.08 4.97
CA LEU A 109 -8.58 -4.05 4.71
C LEU A 109 -9.26 -4.17 3.34
N PRO A 110 -8.55 -4.53 2.24
CA PRO A 110 -9.20 -4.74 0.95
C PRO A 110 -10.32 -5.79 0.98
N PHE A 111 -10.24 -6.80 1.86
CA PHE A 111 -11.16 -7.95 1.89
C PHE A 111 -12.24 -7.83 2.95
N ILE A 112 -12.00 -7.12 4.06
CA ILE A 112 -12.98 -6.99 5.15
C ILE A 112 -13.96 -5.81 4.96
N LEU A 113 -13.58 -4.81 4.15
CA LEU A 113 -14.40 -3.62 3.96
C LEU A 113 -15.48 -3.86 2.89
N LYS A 114 -16.74 -3.69 3.29
CA LYS A 114 -17.92 -3.92 2.44
C LYS A 114 -17.91 -3.14 1.11
N ILE A 115 -17.28 -1.96 1.09
CA ILE A 115 -17.18 -1.15 -0.14
C ILE A 115 -16.40 -1.85 -1.25
N ASN A 116 -15.55 -2.83 -0.89
CA ASN A 116 -14.70 -3.54 -1.84
C ASN A 116 -15.32 -4.88 -2.29
N THR A 117 -16.33 -5.42 -1.59
CA THR A 117 -16.80 -6.82 -1.73
C THR A 117 -17.16 -7.23 -3.17
N ASP A 118 -17.75 -6.33 -3.96
CA ASP A 118 -18.18 -6.63 -5.35
C ASP A 118 -17.19 -6.10 -6.40
N SER A 119 -16.03 -5.59 -5.99
CA SER A 119 -15.05 -5.04 -6.93
C SER A 119 -14.28 -6.16 -7.64
N PRO A 120 -14.16 -6.15 -8.99
CA PRO A 120 -13.34 -7.11 -9.72
C PRO A 120 -11.86 -7.05 -9.31
N GLU A 121 -11.41 -5.88 -8.81
CA GLU A 121 -10.06 -5.68 -8.30
C GLU A 121 -9.78 -6.54 -7.06
N VAL A 122 -10.76 -6.75 -6.17
CA VAL A 122 -10.58 -7.56 -4.95
C VAL A 122 -10.27 -9.01 -5.28
N LYS A 123 -10.92 -9.57 -6.32
CA LYS A 123 -10.61 -10.93 -6.74
C LYS A 123 -9.15 -11.04 -7.19
N LYS A 124 -8.67 -10.06 -7.97
CA LYS A 124 -7.28 -10.02 -8.42
C LYS A 124 -6.31 -9.82 -7.26
N LEU A 125 -6.64 -8.96 -6.29
CA LEU A 125 -5.87 -8.79 -5.06
C LEU A 125 -5.78 -10.12 -4.29
N ALA A 126 -6.87 -10.88 -4.18
CA ALA A 126 -6.85 -12.20 -3.52
C ALA A 126 -5.95 -13.22 -4.25
N GLU A 127 -5.98 -13.23 -5.58
CA GLU A 127 -5.11 -14.09 -6.41
C GLU A 127 -3.63 -13.75 -6.21
N LEU A 128 -3.28 -12.45 -6.21
CA LEU A 128 -1.92 -11.97 -5.96
C LEU A 128 -1.48 -12.25 -4.52
N SER A 129 -2.36 -12.03 -3.53
CA SER A 129 -2.12 -12.39 -2.13
C SER A 129 -1.75 -13.84 -1.98
N ARG A 130 -2.52 -14.73 -2.61
CA ARG A 130 -2.22 -16.16 -2.59
C ARG A 130 -0.87 -16.47 -3.24
N LYS A 131 -0.55 -15.82 -4.35
CA LYS A 131 0.71 -16.03 -5.07
C LYS A 131 1.91 -15.66 -4.20
N PHE A 132 1.99 -14.43 -3.67
CA PHE A 132 3.16 -14.07 -2.86
C PHE A 132 3.17 -14.78 -1.50
N PHE A 133 2.00 -15.10 -0.93
CA PHE A 133 1.92 -15.78 0.35
C PHE A 133 2.35 -17.24 0.25
N GLU A 134 1.82 -18.01 -0.72
CA GLU A 134 2.07 -19.46 -0.83
C GLU A 134 3.28 -19.78 -1.73
N GLN A 135 3.40 -19.12 -2.88
CA GLN A 135 4.34 -19.53 -3.93
C GLN A 135 5.69 -18.82 -3.81
N GLU A 136 5.68 -17.56 -3.37
CA GLU A 136 6.91 -16.76 -3.17
C GLU A 136 7.42 -16.84 -1.72
N GLY A 137 6.75 -17.62 -0.87
CA GLY A 137 7.26 -17.95 0.46
C GLY A 137 7.20 -16.82 1.48
N TYR A 138 6.36 -15.79 1.29
CA TYR A 138 6.23 -14.71 2.29
C TYR A 138 5.87 -15.26 3.68
N TYR A 139 5.11 -16.36 3.77
CA TYR A 139 4.81 -17.05 5.03
C TYR A 139 6.05 -17.50 5.82
N ILE A 140 7.20 -17.72 5.16
CA ILE A 140 8.44 -18.16 5.80
C ILE A 140 8.97 -17.09 6.75
N LYS A 141 8.81 -15.80 6.43
CA LYS A 141 9.14 -14.67 7.32
C LYS A 141 8.40 -14.74 8.66
N TRP A 142 7.25 -15.41 8.67
CA TRP A 142 6.37 -15.61 9.82
C TRP A 142 6.58 -16.93 10.54
N SER A 143 7.39 -17.82 9.97
CA SER A 143 7.59 -19.14 10.54
C SER A 143 8.48 -19.06 11.79
N THR A 144 8.04 -19.68 12.88
CA THR A 144 8.83 -19.84 14.11
C THR A 144 9.66 -21.12 14.10
N GLN A 145 9.56 -21.92 13.03
CA GLN A 145 10.39 -23.11 12.85
C GLN A 145 11.83 -22.68 12.58
N ARG A 146 12.72 -22.98 13.53
CA ARG A 146 14.16 -22.90 13.29
C ARG A 146 14.52 -23.94 12.24
N ILE A 147 14.88 -23.51 11.04
CA ILE A 147 15.63 -24.35 10.10
C ILE A 147 17.01 -24.52 10.74
N GLY A 148 17.21 -25.66 11.40
CA GLY A 148 18.46 -26.06 12.03
C GLY A 148 19.39 -26.74 11.05
#